data_AF-A0A067DWI7-F1
#
_entry.id   AF-A0A067DWI7-F1
#
_cell.length_a   1.000
_cell.length_b   1.000
_cell.length_c   1.000
_cell.angle_alpha   90.00
_cell.angle_beta   90.00
_cell.angle_gamma   90.00
#
_symmetry.space_group_name_H-M   'P 1'
#
loop_
_entity.id
_entity.type
_entity.pdbx_description
1 polymer ?
#
loop_
_entity_poly.entity_id
_entity_poly.type
_entity_poly.pdbx_seq_one_letter_code
_entity_poly.pdbx_strand_id
1 'polypeptide(L)'
;GNTTGCPREPWHDLHSKIDGPAAYDVLTNFEERWRKASKPHGIKKLKSGDDALLRIERIPGIIGISDAPSVRENDAESWHVQIFRSIDSTSVRGFPKDPKEATSKNLVCGKNVLIDMSIHTAYVKAIRSAQHFIYIENQYFIGSSYNWSSYRDLGANNLIPMEIALKIADKIRAHERFAAYIVIPMWPEGVPTGAATQRILFWQHKTMQMMYETIYKALVEVGLEGAFSPQDYLNFFCLGNREVIDQTDTSLSGNPTAPNTPEALSRKSGRFMIYVHSKGMIVDDEYVILGSANINQRSMEGTRDTEIAMGAYQPEYTWARMKRHPYGQIYGYRMSLWAEHLGYIEDCFGQPETLECVRKVRSVGENNWQQFAADDQSEMRSHLIKYPVEVDRKGKVRPIPGYETFPDVGGNIVGSFFAIQENLTI
;
A
#
# COMPACT_ATOMS: atom_id res chain seq x y z
N GLY A 1 -1.92 12.98 -25.82
CA GLY A 1 -2.53 13.80 -26.88
C GLY A 1 -3.63 14.67 -26.27
N ASN A 2 -4.63 15.09 -27.05
CA ASN A 2 -5.83 15.72 -26.50
C ASN A 2 -6.62 14.71 -25.66
N THR A 3 -6.83 14.99 -24.38
CA THR A 3 -7.53 14.11 -23.42
C THR A 3 -9.01 14.47 -23.25
N THR A 4 -9.53 15.48 -23.97
CA THR A 4 -10.96 15.83 -23.91
C THR A 4 -11.84 14.61 -24.20
N GLY A 5 -12.77 14.33 -23.29
CA GLY A 5 -13.70 13.21 -23.37
C GLY A 5 -13.09 11.84 -23.05
N CYS A 6 -11.80 11.74 -22.73
CA CYS A 6 -11.22 10.51 -22.18
C CYS A 6 -11.70 10.30 -20.74
N PRO A 7 -11.77 9.04 -20.26
CA PRO A 7 -11.94 8.78 -18.85
C PRO A 7 -10.89 9.56 -18.06
N ARG A 8 -11.33 10.30 -17.03
CA ARG A 8 -10.41 10.78 -16.00
C ARG A 8 -9.78 9.57 -15.31
N GLU A 9 -8.61 9.76 -14.71
CA GLU A 9 -8.07 8.78 -13.77
C GLU A 9 -8.75 9.00 -12.40
N PRO A 10 -9.63 8.09 -11.93
CA PRO A 10 -10.19 8.20 -10.59
C PRO A 10 -9.12 7.90 -9.55
N TRP A 11 -9.21 8.54 -8.38
CA TRP A 11 -8.19 8.50 -7.35
C TRP A 11 -8.74 7.82 -6.10
N HIS A 12 -8.26 6.61 -5.82
CA HIS A 12 -8.54 5.87 -4.60
C HIS A 12 -7.39 6.03 -3.62
N ASP A 13 -7.68 6.48 -2.40
CA ASP A 13 -6.66 6.76 -1.40
C ASP A 13 -7.22 6.62 0.02
N LEU A 14 -6.32 6.49 0.99
CA LEU A 14 -6.65 6.35 2.41
C LEU A 14 -6.07 7.54 3.17
N HIS A 15 -6.86 8.09 4.09
CA HIS A 15 -6.40 9.15 4.98
C HIS A 15 -6.95 8.95 6.39
N SER A 16 -6.33 9.59 7.37
CA SER A 16 -6.80 9.57 8.76
C SER A 16 -6.74 10.95 9.39
N LYS A 17 -7.64 11.18 10.34
CA LYS A 17 -7.58 12.30 11.28
C LYS A 17 -7.18 11.74 12.63
N ILE A 18 -6.19 12.35 13.27
CA ILE A 18 -5.66 11.93 14.57
C ILE A 18 -6.03 12.99 15.59
N ASP A 19 -6.79 12.58 16.61
CA ASP A 19 -7.09 13.40 17.79
C ASP A 19 -6.31 12.84 19.00
N GLY A 20 -6.14 13.65 20.05
CA GLY A 20 -5.45 13.25 21.29
C GLY A 20 -3.92 13.39 21.23
N PRO A 21 -3.19 12.75 22.16
CA PRO A 21 -1.74 12.97 22.32
C PRO A 21 -0.91 12.70 21.06
N ALA A 22 -1.28 11.71 20.24
CA ALA A 22 -0.56 11.38 19.01
C ALA A 22 -0.56 12.51 17.96
N ALA A 23 -1.52 13.45 18.03
CA ALA A 23 -1.50 14.64 17.18
C ALA A 23 -0.27 15.54 17.45
N TYR A 24 0.22 15.56 18.69
CA TYR A 24 1.43 16.29 19.08
C TYR A 24 2.71 15.65 18.53
N ASP A 25 2.71 14.35 18.28
CA ASP A 25 3.84 13.68 17.63
C ASP A 25 3.94 14.08 16.15
N VAL A 26 2.79 14.23 15.47
CA VAL A 26 2.73 14.76 14.10
C VAL A 26 3.20 16.22 14.05
N LEU A 27 2.79 17.04 15.02
CA LEU A 27 3.29 18.41 15.17
C LEU A 27 4.81 18.42 15.41
N THR A 28 5.30 17.60 16.32
CA THR A 28 6.73 17.51 16.65
C THR A 28 7.53 17.19 15.39
N ASN A 29 7.07 16.24 14.57
CA ASN A 29 7.67 15.97 13.27
C ASN A 29 7.73 17.21 12.36
N PHE A 30 6.65 17.99 12.27
CA PHE A 30 6.64 19.23 11.50
C PHE A 30 7.67 20.24 12.04
N GLU A 31 7.71 20.47 13.35
CA GLU A 31 8.63 21.43 13.95
C GLU A 31 10.10 21.04 13.77
N GLU A 32 10.43 19.75 13.95
CA GLU A 32 11.78 19.21 13.76
C GLU A 32 12.28 19.45 12.33
N ARG A 33 11.41 19.24 11.33
CA ARG A 33 11.70 19.49 9.90
C ARG A 33 11.78 20.97 9.60
N TRP A 34 10.83 21.76 10.10
CA TRP A 34 10.82 23.22 9.92
C TRP A 34 12.12 23.84 10.45
N ARG A 35 12.51 23.53 11.69
CA ARG A 35 13.75 24.02 12.31
C ARG A 35 15.01 23.61 11.54
N LYS A 36 14.97 22.50 10.80
CA LYS A 36 16.08 22.07 9.93
C LYS A 36 16.12 22.85 8.63
N ALA A 37 14.97 23.02 7.97
CA ALA A 37 14.83 23.70 6.69
C ALA A 37 14.95 25.24 6.80
N SER A 38 14.45 25.83 7.88
CA SER A 38 14.38 27.28 8.10
C SER A 38 15.69 27.92 8.55
N LYS A 39 16.82 27.18 8.54
CA LYS A 39 18.12 27.68 8.98
C LYS A 39 18.49 28.96 8.22
N PRO A 40 18.73 30.09 8.91
CA PRO A 40 19.13 31.33 8.26
C PRO A 40 20.48 31.17 7.56
N HIS A 41 20.55 31.57 6.29
CA HIS A 41 21.79 31.62 5.51
C HIS A 41 22.30 33.07 5.40
N GLY A 42 23.62 33.25 5.40
CA GLY A 42 24.27 34.56 5.25
C GLY A 42 23.95 35.57 6.36
N ILE A 43 23.74 36.85 5.98
CA ILE A 43 23.55 38.00 6.89
C ILE A 43 22.29 37.86 7.77
N LYS A 44 21.33 36.99 7.39
CA LYS A 44 20.13 36.69 8.19
C LYS A 44 20.44 35.98 9.52
N LYS A 45 21.65 35.43 9.73
CA LYS A 45 22.09 34.91 11.04
C LYS A 45 22.13 35.98 12.14
N LEU A 46 22.38 37.26 11.79
CA LEU A 46 22.44 38.36 12.74
C LEU A 46 21.07 38.92 13.16
N LYS A 47 19.97 38.51 12.50
CA LYS A 47 18.60 38.99 12.75
C LYS A 47 17.63 37.86 13.10
N SER A 48 18.08 36.86 13.86
CA SER A 48 17.24 35.72 14.22
C SER A 48 16.31 36.07 15.38
N GLY A 49 15.15 36.65 15.08
CA GLY A 49 13.98 36.57 15.96
C GLY A 49 13.40 35.16 15.87
N ASP A 50 13.29 34.48 17.01
CA ASP A 50 12.90 33.07 17.19
C ASP A 50 11.39 32.82 16.99
N ASP A 51 10.75 33.57 16.09
CA ASP A 51 9.30 33.86 16.10
C ASP A 51 8.53 33.29 14.89
N ALA A 52 9.16 32.42 14.09
CA ALA A 52 8.52 31.84 12.90
C ALA A 52 7.63 30.62 13.21
N LEU A 53 7.86 29.93 14.34
CA LEU A 53 6.98 28.87 14.83
C LEU A 53 6.18 29.42 16.01
N LEU A 54 4.85 29.40 15.88
CA LEU A 54 3.97 29.76 16.98
C LEU A 54 4.14 28.73 18.10
N ARG A 55 4.34 29.21 19.32
CA ARG A 55 4.39 28.36 20.51
C ARG A 55 2.96 28.06 20.93
N ILE A 56 2.53 26.81 20.76
CA ILE A 56 1.13 26.41 21.01
C ILE A 56 0.71 26.71 22.45
N GLU A 57 1.63 26.63 23.41
CA GLU A 57 1.37 26.94 24.81
C GLU A 57 0.97 28.41 25.03
N ARG A 58 1.22 29.27 24.04
CA ARG A 58 0.87 30.70 24.07
C ARG A 58 -0.42 31.02 23.32
N ILE A 59 -1.07 30.03 22.68
CA ILE A 59 -2.30 30.24 21.91
C ILE A 59 -3.50 29.92 22.80
N PRO A 60 -4.34 30.91 23.15
CA PRO A 60 -5.55 30.66 23.94
C PRO A 60 -6.49 29.68 23.23
N GLY A 61 -6.96 28.66 23.94
CA GLY A 61 -7.92 27.69 23.42
C GLY A 61 -7.33 26.41 22.83
N ILE A 62 -6.00 26.29 22.71
CA ILE A 62 -5.35 25.00 22.38
C ILE A 62 -4.96 24.28 23.68
N ILE A 63 -5.50 23.07 23.85
CA ILE A 63 -5.24 22.23 25.03
C ILE A 63 -3.85 21.61 24.90
N GLY A 64 -2.90 21.96 25.77
CA GLY A 64 -1.53 21.41 25.74
C GLY A 64 -1.48 19.90 25.95
N ILE A 65 -0.36 19.26 25.58
CA ILE A 65 -0.20 17.79 25.65
C ILE A 65 -0.47 17.21 27.06
N SER A 66 -0.09 17.93 28.12
CA SER A 66 -0.31 17.53 29.52
C SER A 66 -1.78 17.51 29.91
N ASP A 67 -2.60 18.30 29.21
CA ASP A 67 -4.03 18.47 29.46
C ASP A 67 -4.88 17.77 28.39
N ALA A 68 -4.25 17.17 27.37
CA ALA A 68 -4.93 16.42 26.33
C ALA A 68 -5.60 15.20 26.98
N PRO A 69 -6.93 15.06 26.88
CA PRO A 69 -7.63 13.99 27.59
C PRO A 69 -7.12 12.63 27.08
N SER A 70 -6.49 11.86 27.96
CA SER A 70 -6.47 10.41 27.79
C SER A 70 -7.91 9.95 27.99
N VAL A 71 -8.47 9.31 26.96
CA VAL A 71 -9.79 8.70 27.08
C VAL A 71 -9.75 7.72 28.26
N ARG A 72 -10.82 7.67 29.07
CA ARG A 72 -10.86 6.81 30.27
C ARG A 72 -10.46 5.38 29.92
N GLU A 73 -9.67 4.73 30.78
CA GLU A 73 -9.45 3.29 30.69
C GLU A 73 -10.82 2.58 30.67
N ASN A 74 -11.13 1.85 29.60
CA ASN A 74 -12.40 1.18 29.26
C ASN A 74 -13.47 1.98 28.47
N ASP A 75 -13.10 3.06 27.78
CA ASP A 75 -13.98 3.61 26.74
C ASP A 75 -13.90 2.77 25.46
N ALA A 76 -15.04 2.28 24.98
CA ALA A 76 -15.14 1.51 23.74
C ALA A 76 -14.66 2.30 22.52
N GLU A 77 -14.79 3.63 22.52
CA GLU A 77 -14.36 4.46 21.40
C GLU A 77 -12.88 4.90 21.52
N SER A 78 -12.14 4.38 22.52
CA SER A 78 -10.72 4.72 22.71
C SER A 78 -9.81 4.05 21.67
N TRP A 79 -8.71 4.74 21.38
CA TRP A 79 -7.67 4.29 20.45
C TRP A 79 -6.29 4.43 21.08
N HIS A 80 -5.45 3.42 20.86
CA HIS A 80 -4.02 3.54 21.07
C HIS A 80 -3.36 3.78 19.71
N VAL A 81 -2.68 4.92 19.58
CA VAL A 81 -2.09 5.39 18.32
C VAL A 81 -0.60 5.62 18.52
N GLN A 82 0.21 5.21 17.55
CA GLN A 82 1.64 5.50 17.49
C GLN A 82 2.00 6.09 16.13
N ILE A 83 2.81 7.15 16.13
CA ILE A 83 3.35 7.75 14.91
C ILE A 83 4.69 7.10 14.56
N PHE A 84 4.87 6.78 13.28
CA PHE A 84 6.06 6.19 12.68
C PHE A 84 6.57 7.07 11.55
N ARG A 85 7.88 7.01 11.28
CA ARG A 85 8.53 7.76 10.21
C ARG A 85 9.55 6.94 9.44
N SER A 86 9.82 7.40 8.22
CA SER A 86 11.04 7.13 7.48
C SER A 86 11.72 8.48 7.31
N ILE A 87 12.75 8.79 8.09
CA ILE A 87 13.40 10.11 8.04
C ILE A 87 14.80 10.04 8.64
N ASP A 88 15.70 10.92 8.20
CA ASP A 88 17.08 10.93 8.67
C ASP A 88 17.51 12.24 9.34
N SER A 89 18.68 12.22 10.00
CA SER A 89 19.25 13.38 10.68
C SER A 89 19.61 14.52 9.74
N THR A 90 19.61 14.31 8.41
CA THR A 90 19.79 15.38 7.42
C THR A 90 18.51 16.16 7.20
N SER A 91 17.35 15.55 7.45
CA SER A 91 16.01 16.13 7.24
C SER A 91 15.40 16.77 8.50
N VAL A 92 15.90 16.42 9.69
CA VAL A 92 15.39 16.97 10.97
C VAL A 92 16.46 17.65 11.82
N ARG A 93 15.98 18.42 12.80
CA ARG A 93 16.74 18.93 13.94
C ARG A 93 16.09 18.38 15.22
N GLY A 94 16.87 17.69 16.06
CA GLY A 94 16.35 17.10 17.30
C GLY A 94 16.91 15.71 17.59
N PHE A 95 17.40 15.02 16.55
CA PHE A 95 18.05 13.72 16.73
C PHE A 95 19.26 13.82 17.66
N PRO A 96 19.46 12.81 18.52
CA PRO A 96 20.57 12.79 19.46
C PRO A 96 21.91 12.78 18.74
N LYS A 97 22.96 13.26 19.39
CA LYS A 97 24.33 13.23 18.83
C LYS A 97 25.10 11.99 19.25
N ASP A 98 24.78 11.42 20.40
CA ASP A 98 25.40 10.21 20.92
C ASP A 98 24.74 8.97 20.25
N PRO A 99 25.52 8.11 19.56
CA PRO A 99 25.02 6.85 19.00
C PRO A 99 24.32 5.94 20.02
N LYS A 100 24.70 5.99 21.31
CA LYS A 100 24.05 5.20 22.37
C LYS A 100 22.63 5.69 22.64
N GLU A 101 22.44 7.01 22.69
CA GLU A 101 21.12 7.63 22.84
C GLU A 101 20.27 7.46 21.56
N ALA A 102 20.91 7.45 20.39
CA ALA A 102 20.24 7.15 19.13
C ALA A 102 19.64 5.73 19.13
N THR A 103 20.45 4.75 19.54
CA THR A 103 20.01 3.34 19.63
C THR A 103 18.88 3.17 20.65
N SER A 104 18.93 3.84 21.80
CA SER A 104 17.86 3.75 22.80
C SER A 104 16.52 4.35 22.33
N LYS A 105 16.57 5.23 21.32
CA LYS A 105 15.41 5.79 20.61
C LYS A 105 15.03 4.99 19.35
N ASN A 106 15.58 3.79 19.17
CA ASN A 106 15.39 2.93 17.99
C ASN A 106 15.84 3.55 16.65
N LEU A 107 16.77 4.52 16.69
CA LEU A 107 17.39 5.05 15.48
C LEU A 107 18.52 4.14 15.02
N VAL A 108 18.61 3.93 13.71
CA VAL A 108 19.69 3.18 13.07
C VAL A 108 20.85 4.11 12.75
N CYS A 109 22.07 3.67 13.05
CA CYS A 109 23.29 4.41 12.75
C CYS A 109 23.83 4.01 11.37
N GLY A 110 23.66 4.90 10.39
CA GLY A 110 24.31 4.81 9.08
C GLY A 110 25.68 5.50 9.05
N LYS A 111 26.32 5.54 7.88
CA LYS A 111 27.59 6.26 7.69
C LYS A 111 27.34 7.77 7.80
N ASN A 112 27.68 8.36 8.95
CA ASN A 112 27.51 9.79 9.27
C ASN A 112 26.05 10.29 9.30
N VAL A 113 25.08 9.39 9.42
CA VAL A 113 23.64 9.72 9.44
C VAL A 113 22.92 8.86 10.47
N LEU A 114 21.95 9.43 11.17
CA LEU A 114 21.03 8.69 12.03
C LEU A 114 19.69 8.59 11.31
N ILE A 115 19.09 7.40 11.33
CA ILE A 115 17.97 7.04 10.47
C ILE A 115 16.83 6.53 11.36
N ASP A 116 15.66 7.13 11.23
CA ASP A 116 14.41 6.59 11.72
C ASP A 116 13.78 5.77 10.59
N MET A 117 13.67 4.46 10.80
CA MET A 117 13.00 3.52 9.89
C MET A 117 11.85 2.80 10.62
N SER A 118 11.18 3.52 11.52
CA SER A 118 10.11 2.99 12.35
C SER A 118 8.89 2.57 11.53
N ILE A 119 8.64 3.14 10.34
CA ILE A 119 7.57 2.66 9.44
C ILE A 119 7.83 1.22 9.01
N HIS A 120 9.01 0.93 8.46
CA HIS A 120 9.38 -0.43 8.06
C HIS A 120 9.28 -1.39 9.24
N THR A 121 9.80 -0.98 10.40
CA THR A 121 9.74 -1.78 11.63
C THR A 121 8.30 -2.06 12.06
N ALA A 122 7.40 -1.07 11.97
CA ALA A 122 5.99 -1.21 12.32
C ALA A 122 5.27 -2.20 11.38
N TYR A 123 5.49 -2.09 10.07
CA TYR A 123 4.96 -3.05 9.09
C TYR A 123 5.45 -4.47 9.40
N VAL A 124 6.76 -4.68 9.60
CA VAL A 124 7.32 -6.01 9.92
C VAL A 124 6.70 -6.57 11.20
N LYS A 125 6.60 -5.77 12.27
CA LYS A 125 6.00 -6.21 13.54
C LYS A 125 4.52 -6.58 13.39
N ALA A 126 3.76 -5.78 12.66
CA ALA A 126 2.34 -6.06 12.42
C ALA A 126 2.15 -7.36 11.62
N ILE A 127 2.92 -7.56 10.55
CA ILE A 127 2.89 -8.78 9.74
C ILE A 127 3.27 -10.01 10.57
N ARG A 128 4.33 -9.93 11.38
CA ARG A 128 4.76 -11.03 12.25
C ARG A 128 3.73 -11.38 13.32
N SER A 129 2.96 -10.39 13.78
CA SER A 129 1.93 -10.58 14.80
C SER A 129 0.62 -11.12 14.22
N ALA A 130 0.39 -10.96 12.91
CA ALA A 130 -0.82 -11.39 12.23
C ALA A 130 -1.13 -12.89 12.45
N GLN A 131 -2.39 -13.19 12.72
CA GLN A 131 -2.91 -14.51 13.04
C GLN A 131 -3.93 -15.03 12.03
N HIS A 132 -4.74 -14.17 11.42
CA HIS A 132 -5.87 -14.53 10.58
C HIS A 132 -5.70 -14.03 9.15
N PHE A 133 -5.52 -12.72 8.95
CA PHE A 133 -5.35 -12.18 7.61
C PHE A 133 -4.65 -10.81 7.60
N ILE A 134 -4.16 -10.45 6.41
CA ILE A 134 -3.63 -9.12 6.10
C ILE A 134 -4.35 -8.58 4.87
N TYR A 135 -4.79 -7.33 4.93
CA TYR A 135 -5.32 -6.58 3.79
C TYR A 135 -4.44 -5.34 3.57
N ILE A 136 -3.88 -5.18 2.37
CA ILE A 136 -2.99 -4.08 2.01
C ILE A 136 -3.55 -3.37 0.79
N GLU A 137 -3.55 -2.05 0.84
CA GLU A 137 -3.67 -1.22 -0.36
C GLU A 137 -2.42 -0.35 -0.47
N ASN A 138 -1.70 -0.45 -1.59
CA ASN A 138 -0.46 0.29 -1.77
C ASN A 138 -0.19 0.68 -3.23
N GLN A 139 0.31 1.90 -3.45
CA GLN A 139 0.71 2.37 -4.78
C GLN A 139 1.85 1.56 -5.39
N TYR A 140 2.76 1.01 -4.56
CA TYR A 140 3.85 0.15 -5.01
C TYR A 140 3.93 -1.11 -4.15
N PHE A 141 4.38 -2.21 -4.76
CA PHE A 141 4.64 -3.44 -4.04
C PHE A 141 5.92 -4.11 -4.55
N ILE A 142 7.07 -3.62 -4.06
CA ILE A 142 8.41 -4.03 -4.48
C ILE A 142 9.29 -4.19 -3.25
N GLY A 143 10.01 -5.32 -3.16
CA GLY A 143 10.98 -5.48 -2.09
C GLY A 143 11.53 -6.88 -1.96
N SER A 144 12.38 -7.02 -0.95
CA SER A 144 13.09 -8.25 -0.63
C SER A 144 13.89 -8.81 -1.81
N SER A 145 14.59 -7.92 -2.55
CA SER A 145 15.33 -8.29 -3.76
C SER A 145 16.40 -9.34 -3.51
N TYR A 146 16.97 -9.38 -2.30
CA TYR A 146 17.94 -10.39 -1.88
C TYR A 146 17.46 -11.84 -2.07
N ASN A 147 16.13 -12.08 -2.13
CA ASN A 147 15.54 -13.39 -2.38
C ASN A 147 14.90 -13.56 -3.77
N TRP A 148 15.07 -12.60 -4.68
CA TRP A 148 14.65 -12.79 -6.06
C TRP A 148 15.53 -13.81 -6.77
N SER A 149 14.99 -14.45 -7.82
CA SER A 149 15.74 -15.44 -8.62
C SER A 149 16.94 -14.83 -9.35
N SER A 150 16.92 -13.51 -9.57
CA SER A 150 17.95 -12.70 -10.25
C SER A 150 17.90 -11.27 -9.71
N TYR A 151 18.95 -10.47 -9.91
CA TYR A 151 19.07 -9.10 -9.39
C TYR A 151 19.02 -9.00 -7.85
N ARG A 152 19.70 -9.92 -7.16
CA ARG A 152 19.70 -9.97 -5.69
C ARG A 152 20.36 -8.76 -5.03
N ASP A 153 21.40 -8.24 -5.68
CA ASP A 153 22.21 -7.12 -5.18
C ASP A 153 21.64 -5.74 -5.54
N LEU A 154 20.42 -5.68 -6.11
CA LEU A 154 19.76 -4.44 -6.52
C LEU A 154 19.54 -3.44 -5.38
N GLY A 155 19.44 -3.94 -4.14
CA GLY A 155 19.30 -3.09 -2.95
C GLY A 155 17.86 -2.73 -2.56
N ALA A 156 16.84 -3.38 -3.13
CA ALA A 156 15.45 -3.27 -2.66
C ALA A 156 15.22 -4.20 -1.44
N ASN A 157 15.93 -3.92 -0.35
CA ASN A 157 16.09 -4.81 0.80
C ASN A 157 15.00 -4.69 1.87
N ASN A 158 13.97 -3.85 1.67
CA ASN A 158 12.82 -3.83 2.57
C ASN A 158 12.22 -5.25 2.72
N LEU A 159 11.73 -5.57 3.92
CA LEU A 159 11.40 -6.95 4.31
C LEU A 159 9.94 -7.30 4.05
N ILE A 160 9.11 -6.32 3.67
CA ILE A 160 7.65 -6.44 3.73
C ILE A 160 7.12 -7.59 2.86
N PRO A 161 7.51 -7.73 1.57
CA PRO A 161 7.06 -8.87 0.78
C PRO A 161 7.48 -10.23 1.35
N MET A 162 8.72 -10.34 1.83
CA MET A 162 9.23 -11.59 2.39
C MET A 162 8.51 -11.97 3.69
N GLU A 163 8.29 -11.02 4.60
CA GLU A 163 7.61 -11.27 5.87
C GLU A 163 6.18 -11.76 5.64
N ILE A 164 5.47 -11.24 4.64
CA ILE A 164 4.13 -11.73 4.26
C ILE A 164 4.22 -13.18 3.75
N ALA A 165 5.15 -13.45 2.83
CA ALA A 165 5.32 -14.79 2.27
C ALA A 165 5.72 -15.83 3.32
N LEU A 166 6.61 -15.46 4.25
CA LEU A 166 7.01 -16.30 5.37
C LEU A 166 5.89 -16.49 6.38
N LYS A 167 5.12 -15.44 6.70
CA LYS A 167 3.93 -15.56 7.56
C LYS A 167 2.94 -16.58 7.00
N ILE A 168 2.65 -16.52 5.70
CA ILE A 168 1.78 -17.49 5.03
C ILE A 168 2.41 -18.90 5.09
N ALA A 169 3.69 -19.03 4.76
CA ALA A 169 4.40 -20.31 4.80
C ALA A 169 4.36 -20.95 6.20
N ASP A 170 4.55 -20.16 7.25
CA ASP A 170 4.50 -20.63 8.63
C ASP A 170 3.10 -21.07 9.03
N LYS A 171 2.06 -20.34 8.61
CA LYS A 171 0.65 -20.74 8.82
C LYS A 171 0.31 -22.04 8.08
N ILE A 172 0.80 -22.21 6.86
CA ILE A 172 0.68 -23.47 6.10
C ILE A 172 1.33 -24.63 6.86
N ARG A 173 2.58 -24.44 7.34
CA ARG A 173 3.30 -25.47 8.11
C ARG A 173 2.61 -25.82 9.43
N ALA A 174 1.95 -24.85 10.04
CA ALA A 174 1.13 -25.04 11.24
C ALA A 174 -0.26 -25.64 10.95
N HIS A 175 -0.61 -25.87 9.68
CA HIS A 175 -1.96 -26.26 9.26
C HIS A 175 -3.05 -25.28 9.70
N GLU A 176 -2.70 -23.99 9.82
CA GLU A 176 -3.60 -22.91 10.18
C GLU A 176 -4.03 -22.12 8.95
N ARG A 177 -5.28 -21.66 8.94
CA ARG A 177 -5.80 -20.77 7.89
C ARG A 177 -5.18 -19.38 8.02
N PHE A 178 -4.79 -18.83 6.88
CA PHE A 178 -4.34 -17.44 6.78
C PHE A 178 -4.57 -16.91 5.37
N ALA A 179 -4.82 -15.62 5.23
CA ALA A 179 -4.96 -14.99 3.91
C ALA A 179 -4.28 -13.62 3.84
N ALA A 180 -3.74 -13.29 2.67
CA ALA A 180 -3.22 -11.97 2.36
C ALA A 180 -3.85 -11.45 1.05
N TYR A 181 -4.36 -10.24 1.12
CA TYR A 181 -5.02 -9.54 0.03
C TYR A 181 -4.25 -8.25 -0.24
N ILE A 182 -3.76 -8.07 -1.47
CA ILE A 182 -2.95 -6.92 -1.86
C ILE A 182 -3.63 -6.21 -3.02
N VAL A 183 -4.03 -4.96 -2.83
CA VAL A 183 -4.58 -4.09 -3.86
C VAL A 183 -3.52 -3.06 -4.25
N ILE A 184 -3.17 -3.05 -5.53
CA ILE A 184 -2.16 -2.16 -6.12
C ILE A 184 -2.72 -1.53 -7.40
N PRO A 185 -2.18 -0.40 -7.89
CA PRO A 185 -2.67 0.17 -9.14
C PRO A 185 -2.38 -0.78 -10.30
N MET A 186 -3.19 -0.71 -11.37
CA MET A 186 -3.00 -1.56 -12.55
C MET A 186 -1.61 -1.33 -13.17
N TRP A 187 -1.15 -0.07 -13.17
CA TRP A 187 0.24 0.32 -13.36
C TRP A 187 0.55 1.57 -12.51
N PRO A 188 1.83 1.82 -12.15
CA PRO A 188 2.23 3.06 -11.50
C PRO A 188 1.94 4.29 -12.35
N GLU A 189 1.61 5.44 -11.73
CA GLU A 189 1.29 6.69 -12.41
C GLU A 189 2.33 7.03 -13.50
N GLY A 190 1.83 7.44 -14.66
CA GLY A 190 2.62 7.74 -15.84
C GLY A 190 2.24 6.86 -17.04
N VAL A 191 3.10 6.88 -18.06
CA VAL A 191 2.84 6.18 -19.33
C VAL A 191 3.18 4.69 -19.18
N PRO A 192 2.22 3.75 -19.36
CA PRO A 192 2.44 2.32 -19.15
C PRO A 192 3.55 1.71 -20.00
N THR A 193 3.78 2.24 -21.21
CA THR A 193 4.84 1.84 -22.13
C THR A 193 6.19 2.49 -21.83
N GLY A 194 6.23 3.46 -20.91
CA GLY A 194 7.44 4.19 -20.54
C GLY A 194 8.46 3.32 -19.81
N ALA A 195 9.75 3.60 -20.02
CA ALA A 195 10.84 2.79 -19.48
C ALA A 195 10.83 2.68 -17.95
N ALA A 196 10.50 3.76 -17.23
CA ALA A 196 10.39 3.76 -15.78
C ALA A 196 9.24 2.87 -15.29
N THR A 197 8.04 3.06 -15.82
CA THR A 197 6.85 2.26 -15.47
C THR A 197 7.06 0.78 -15.76
N GLN A 198 7.59 0.46 -16.95
CA GLN A 198 7.92 -0.92 -17.33
C GLN A 198 8.98 -1.54 -16.42
N ARG A 199 9.93 -0.74 -15.91
CA ARG A 199 10.94 -1.21 -14.97
C ARG A 199 10.36 -1.49 -13.59
N ILE A 200 9.47 -0.62 -13.09
CA ILE A 200 8.78 -0.80 -11.82
C ILE A 200 7.91 -2.07 -11.86
N LEU A 201 7.14 -2.26 -12.93
CA LEU A 201 6.33 -3.47 -13.15
C LEU A 201 7.18 -4.74 -13.19
N PHE A 202 8.39 -4.68 -13.76
CA PHE A 202 9.33 -5.79 -13.76
C PHE A 202 9.78 -6.17 -12.35
N TRP A 203 10.06 -5.19 -11.49
CA TRP A 203 10.42 -5.43 -10.09
C TRP A 203 9.25 -5.95 -9.25
N GLN A 204 8.05 -5.45 -9.52
CA GLN A 204 6.82 -5.97 -8.92
C GLN A 204 6.62 -7.44 -9.31
N HIS A 205 6.77 -7.79 -10.59
CA HIS A 205 6.70 -9.18 -11.06
C HIS A 205 7.71 -10.09 -10.36
N LYS A 206 8.97 -9.65 -10.20
CA LYS A 206 10.00 -10.40 -9.45
C LYS A 206 9.63 -10.60 -7.98
N THR A 207 9.03 -9.58 -7.36
CA THR A 207 8.53 -9.64 -5.99
C THR A 207 7.39 -10.66 -5.86
N MET A 208 6.37 -10.58 -6.73
CA MET A 208 5.25 -11.53 -6.77
C MET A 208 5.74 -12.97 -6.99
N GLN A 209 6.64 -13.17 -7.96
CA GLN A 209 7.21 -14.49 -8.27
C GLN A 209 7.90 -15.11 -7.05
N MET A 210 8.72 -14.32 -6.34
CA MET A 210 9.41 -14.77 -5.13
C MET A 210 8.43 -15.18 -4.02
N MET A 211 7.37 -14.38 -3.80
CA MET A 211 6.37 -14.70 -2.77
C MET A 211 5.61 -15.99 -3.09
N TYR A 212 5.11 -16.14 -4.32
CA TYR A 212 4.35 -17.32 -4.72
C TYR A 212 5.22 -18.60 -4.73
N GLU A 213 6.49 -18.51 -5.12
CA GLU A 213 7.44 -19.63 -5.00
C GLU A 213 7.66 -20.05 -3.54
N THR A 214 7.70 -19.08 -2.62
CA THR A 214 7.91 -19.33 -1.19
C THR A 214 6.69 -20.05 -0.60
N ILE A 215 5.48 -19.61 -0.94
CA ILE A 215 4.22 -20.23 -0.52
C ILE A 215 4.08 -21.64 -1.11
N TYR A 216 4.38 -21.81 -2.40
CA TYR A 216 4.33 -23.12 -3.04
C TYR A 216 5.29 -24.13 -2.40
N LYS A 217 6.52 -23.71 -2.05
CA LYS A 217 7.46 -24.58 -1.32
C LYS A 217 6.89 -25.04 0.01
N ALA A 218 6.27 -24.13 0.77
CA ALA A 218 5.63 -24.50 2.04
C ALA A 218 4.49 -25.52 1.85
N LEU A 219 3.69 -25.38 0.78
CA LEU A 219 2.65 -26.38 0.46
C LEU A 219 3.26 -27.77 0.18
N VAL A 220 4.34 -27.83 -0.61
CA VAL A 220 5.04 -29.09 -0.91
C VAL A 220 5.65 -29.71 0.34
N GLU A 221 6.25 -28.90 1.21
CA GLU A 221 6.87 -29.36 2.47
C GLU A 221 5.89 -30.13 3.37
N VAL A 222 4.60 -29.78 3.34
CA VAL A 222 3.54 -30.45 4.14
C VAL A 222 2.57 -31.30 3.32
N GLY A 223 2.86 -31.55 2.03
CA GLY A 223 2.05 -32.42 1.16
C GLY A 223 0.66 -31.86 0.82
N LEU A 224 0.51 -30.54 0.76
CA LEU A 224 -0.76 -29.84 0.53
C LEU A 224 -0.90 -29.24 -0.88
N GLU A 225 0.09 -29.38 -1.75
CA GLU A 225 0.13 -28.83 -3.12
C GLU A 225 -0.94 -29.42 -4.06
N GLY A 226 -1.44 -30.62 -3.75
CA GLY A 226 -2.59 -31.23 -4.43
C GLY A 226 -3.94 -30.64 -3.99
N ALA A 227 -4.05 -30.25 -2.72
CA ALA A 227 -5.30 -29.77 -2.12
C ALA A 227 -5.52 -28.26 -2.26
N PHE A 228 -4.43 -27.48 -2.19
CA PHE A 228 -4.48 -26.02 -2.24
C PHE A 228 -3.56 -25.46 -3.31
N SER A 229 -3.82 -24.22 -3.73
CA SER A 229 -2.92 -23.43 -4.57
C SER A 229 -2.36 -22.24 -3.78
N PRO A 230 -1.24 -21.62 -4.21
CA PRO A 230 -0.75 -20.40 -3.57
C PRO A 230 -1.79 -19.26 -3.52
N GLN A 231 -2.69 -19.18 -4.50
CA GLN A 231 -3.78 -18.19 -4.53
C GLN A 231 -4.94 -18.49 -3.56
N ASP A 232 -4.92 -19.63 -2.87
CA ASP A 232 -5.81 -19.87 -1.73
C ASP A 232 -5.30 -19.21 -0.43
N TYR A 233 -4.15 -18.52 -0.50
CA TYR A 233 -3.51 -17.79 0.60
C TYR A 233 -3.09 -16.35 0.24
N LEU A 234 -2.58 -16.09 -0.97
CA LEU A 234 -2.09 -14.78 -1.41
C LEU A 234 -2.78 -14.34 -2.69
N ASN A 235 -3.41 -13.17 -2.71
CA ASN A 235 -4.03 -12.61 -3.91
C ASN A 235 -3.64 -11.16 -4.15
N PHE A 236 -3.36 -10.84 -5.42
CA PHE A 236 -3.11 -9.48 -5.88
C PHE A 236 -4.29 -9.01 -6.74
N PHE A 237 -4.71 -7.77 -6.51
CA PHE A 237 -5.80 -7.10 -7.18
C PHE A 237 -5.36 -5.71 -7.63
N CYS A 238 -6.09 -5.15 -8.58
CA CYS A 238 -6.10 -3.72 -8.88
C CYS A 238 -7.54 -3.22 -8.95
N LEU A 239 -7.71 -1.91 -9.14
CA LEU A 239 -9.04 -1.31 -9.28
C LEU A 239 -9.26 -0.79 -10.70
N GLY A 240 -10.49 -0.91 -11.18
CA GLY A 240 -10.89 -0.37 -12.48
C GLY A 240 -12.37 -0.04 -12.53
N ASN A 241 -12.72 0.86 -13.45
CA ASN A 241 -14.10 1.20 -13.72
C ASN A 241 -14.37 1.16 -15.22
N ARG A 242 -15.64 0.96 -15.56
CA ARG A 242 -16.14 1.01 -16.93
C ARG A 242 -17.54 1.59 -16.94
N GLU A 243 -17.73 2.63 -17.74
CA GLU A 243 -18.98 3.37 -17.85
C GLU A 243 -19.42 3.42 -19.32
N VAL A 244 -20.74 3.33 -19.56
CA VAL A 244 -21.29 3.49 -20.90
C VAL A 244 -21.31 4.98 -21.22
N ILE A 245 -20.56 5.39 -22.24
CA ILE A 245 -20.52 6.79 -22.67
C ILE A 245 -21.76 7.09 -23.50
N ASP A 246 -22.57 8.04 -23.04
CA ASP A 246 -23.70 8.55 -23.83
C ASP A 246 -23.19 9.32 -25.06
N GLN A 247 -23.37 8.72 -26.23
CA GLN A 247 -22.94 9.30 -27.51
C GLN A 247 -23.75 10.56 -27.89
N THR A 248 -24.82 10.88 -27.17
CA THR A 248 -25.61 12.10 -27.40
C THR A 248 -25.02 13.34 -26.73
N ASP A 249 -24.04 13.18 -25.82
CA ASP A 249 -23.36 14.30 -25.18
C ASP A 249 -22.30 14.93 -26.11
N THR A 250 -22.78 15.84 -26.96
CA THR A 250 -21.98 16.64 -27.90
C THR A 250 -20.92 17.53 -27.23
N SER A 251 -20.91 17.67 -25.90
CA SER A 251 -19.87 18.43 -25.17
C SER A 251 -18.50 17.75 -25.17
N LEU A 252 -18.43 16.46 -25.51
CA LEU A 252 -17.20 15.65 -25.51
C LEU A 252 -16.49 15.63 -26.88
N SER A 253 -17.00 16.35 -27.89
CA SER A 253 -16.41 16.38 -29.24
C SER A 253 -15.15 17.24 -29.31
N GLY A 254 -14.03 16.70 -28.82
CA GLY A 254 -12.70 17.24 -29.12
C GLY A 254 -12.28 16.91 -30.57
N ASN A 255 -11.23 17.58 -31.07
CA ASN A 255 -10.63 17.27 -32.37
C ASN A 255 -10.36 15.74 -32.52
N PRO A 256 -10.60 15.16 -33.71
CA PRO A 256 -10.44 13.73 -33.92
C PRO A 256 -9.00 13.30 -33.63
N THR A 257 -8.82 12.43 -32.64
CA THR A 257 -7.54 11.72 -32.44
C THR A 257 -7.39 10.64 -33.50
N ALA A 258 -6.16 10.33 -33.89
CA ALA A 258 -5.90 9.23 -34.81
C ALA A 258 -6.55 7.92 -34.31
N PRO A 259 -7.16 7.12 -35.21
CA PRO A 259 -7.68 5.82 -34.84
C PRO A 259 -6.53 4.96 -34.29
N ASN A 260 -6.78 4.22 -33.21
CA ASN A 260 -5.83 3.38 -32.47
C ASN A 260 -4.85 4.08 -31.52
N THR A 261 -5.05 5.35 -31.16
CA THR A 261 -4.31 5.92 -30.01
C THR A 261 -4.91 5.44 -28.68
N PRO A 262 -4.13 5.41 -27.58
CA PRO A 262 -4.66 5.08 -26.25
C PRO A 262 -5.88 5.92 -25.85
N GLU A 263 -5.89 7.20 -26.22
CA GLU A 263 -7.01 8.11 -25.98
C GLU A 263 -8.26 7.71 -26.77
N ALA A 264 -8.11 7.32 -28.05
CA ALA A 264 -9.22 6.86 -28.87
C ALA A 264 -9.81 5.53 -28.34
N LEU A 265 -8.93 4.61 -27.94
CA LEU A 265 -9.31 3.29 -27.43
C LEU A 265 -10.01 3.40 -26.06
N SER A 266 -9.45 4.16 -25.12
CA SER A 266 -10.03 4.34 -23.78
C SER A 266 -11.40 5.06 -23.84
N ARG A 267 -11.57 6.01 -24.77
CA ARG A 267 -12.89 6.60 -25.05
C ARG A 267 -13.87 5.60 -25.63
N LYS A 268 -13.41 4.77 -26.57
CA LYS A 268 -14.28 3.76 -27.17
C LYS A 268 -14.67 2.67 -26.18
N SER A 269 -13.80 2.27 -25.27
CA SER A 269 -14.09 1.19 -24.30
C SER A 269 -14.88 1.69 -23.09
N GLY A 270 -14.76 2.98 -22.76
CA GLY A 270 -15.35 3.58 -21.56
C GLY A 270 -14.69 3.10 -20.27
N ARG A 271 -13.50 2.47 -20.35
CA ARG A 271 -12.81 1.87 -19.21
C ARG A 271 -11.53 2.61 -18.86
N PHE A 272 -11.18 2.62 -17.57
CA PHE A 272 -9.86 3.00 -17.09
C PHE A 272 -9.60 2.42 -15.71
N MET A 273 -8.33 2.36 -15.28
CA MET A 273 -8.05 1.98 -13.91
C MET A 273 -8.60 3.03 -12.94
N ILE A 274 -9.00 2.60 -11.75
CA ILE A 274 -9.08 3.48 -10.58
C ILE A 274 -7.70 3.44 -9.96
N TYR A 275 -7.04 4.59 -9.88
CA TYR A 275 -5.66 4.66 -9.41
C TYR A 275 -5.60 4.46 -7.91
N VAL A 276 -4.94 3.38 -7.48
CA VAL A 276 -4.69 3.08 -6.07
C VAL A 276 -3.48 3.88 -5.62
N HIS A 277 -3.73 5.02 -5.00
CA HIS A 277 -2.72 5.85 -4.36
C HIS A 277 -2.61 5.56 -2.85
N SER A 278 -3.47 4.72 -2.29
CA SER A 278 -3.42 4.25 -0.90
C SER A 278 -2.01 3.85 -0.45
N LYS A 279 -1.73 4.03 0.85
CA LYS A 279 -0.60 3.38 1.55
C LYS A 279 -1.05 2.90 2.93
N GLY A 280 -1.76 1.77 2.95
CA GLY A 280 -2.35 1.24 4.18
C GLY A 280 -2.25 -0.28 4.31
N MET A 281 -2.35 -0.74 5.56
CA MET A 281 -2.42 -2.15 5.92
C MET A 281 -3.38 -2.35 7.09
N ILE A 282 -4.29 -3.30 6.97
CA ILE A 282 -5.17 -3.79 8.03
C ILE A 282 -4.74 -5.21 8.38
N VAL A 283 -4.62 -5.49 9.68
CA VAL A 283 -4.24 -6.80 10.21
C VAL A 283 -5.32 -7.27 11.16
N ASP A 284 -5.87 -8.45 10.86
CA ASP A 284 -6.81 -9.19 11.71
C ASP A 284 -8.06 -8.40 12.16
N ASP A 285 -8.43 -7.35 11.43
CA ASP A 285 -9.48 -6.37 11.79
C ASP A 285 -9.28 -5.68 13.16
N GLU A 286 -8.10 -5.79 13.79
CA GLU A 286 -7.79 -5.16 15.08
C GLU A 286 -6.70 -4.09 15.02
N TYR A 287 -5.85 -4.09 13.98
CA TYR A 287 -4.76 -3.12 13.84
C TYR A 287 -4.71 -2.55 12.43
N VAL A 288 -4.41 -1.26 12.32
CA VAL A 288 -4.29 -0.56 11.04
C VAL A 288 -3.01 0.28 11.02
N ILE A 289 -2.35 0.35 9.85
CA ILE A 289 -1.33 1.34 9.52
C ILE A 289 -1.83 2.16 8.33
N LEU A 290 -1.78 3.49 8.42
CA LEU A 290 -2.09 4.42 7.33
C LEU A 290 -1.02 5.51 7.27
N GLY A 291 -0.57 5.88 6.07
CA GLY A 291 0.44 6.92 5.95
C GLY A 291 0.78 7.29 4.51
N SER A 292 2.00 7.80 4.31
CA SER A 292 2.53 8.18 2.99
C SER A 292 3.45 7.13 2.37
N ALA A 293 3.95 6.18 3.18
CA ALA A 293 5.02 5.26 2.78
C ALA A 293 4.54 4.12 1.87
N ASN A 294 5.07 4.09 0.66
CA ASN A 294 4.85 3.00 -0.28
C ASN A 294 5.62 1.73 0.12
N ILE A 295 5.16 0.55 -0.31
CA ILE A 295 5.94 -0.69 -0.17
C ILE A 295 6.97 -0.75 -1.32
N ASN A 296 8.01 0.04 -1.15
CA ASN A 296 9.21 0.08 -2.00
C ASN A 296 10.42 0.50 -1.15
N GLN A 297 11.62 0.45 -1.71
CA GLN A 297 12.82 0.81 -0.97
C GLN A 297 12.88 2.33 -0.69
N ARG A 298 12.40 3.15 -1.62
CA ARG A 298 12.31 4.61 -1.50
C ARG A 298 11.62 5.07 -0.20
N SER A 299 10.48 4.50 0.14
CA SER A 299 9.72 4.87 1.33
C SER A 299 10.15 4.10 2.60
N MET A 300 10.71 2.89 2.46
CA MET A 300 11.00 2.01 3.60
C MET A 300 12.42 2.14 4.17
N GLU A 301 13.36 2.79 3.48
CA GLU A 301 14.78 2.86 3.90
C GLU A 301 15.07 3.94 4.97
N GLY A 302 14.30 5.03 4.99
CA GLY A 302 14.52 6.16 5.91
C GLY A 302 15.55 7.20 5.46
N THR A 303 16.46 6.85 4.54
CA THR A 303 17.49 7.74 3.98
C THR A 303 17.18 8.27 2.58
N ARG A 304 16.06 7.82 1.99
CA ARG A 304 15.62 8.22 0.64
C ARG A 304 14.52 9.27 0.74
N ASP A 305 13.26 8.87 0.64
CA ASP A 305 12.14 9.80 0.81
C ASP A 305 11.78 9.90 2.30
N THR A 306 11.35 11.09 2.72
CA THR A 306 10.87 11.30 4.08
C THR A 306 9.38 10.99 4.17
N GLU A 307 8.99 10.04 4.99
CA GLU A 307 7.62 9.53 5.12
C GLU A 307 7.10 9.62 6.55
N ILE A 308 5.78 9.62 6.70
CA ILE A 308 5.08 9.52 7.97
C ILE A 308 3.91 8.53 7.87
N ALA A 309 3.68 7.79 8.95
CA ALA A 309 2.51 6.93 9.08
C ALA A 309 2.03 6.93 10.53
N MET A 310 0.76 6.58 10.72
CA MET A 310 0.23 6.20 12.02
C MET A 310 -0.07 4.70 12.01
N GLY A 311 0.08 4.06 13.16
CA GLY A 311 -0.56 2.78 13.41
C GLY A 311 -1.42 2.84 14.67
N ALA A 312 -2.54 2.14 14.62
CA ALA A 312 -3.57 2.28 15.62
C ALA A 312 -4.36 0.99 15.84
N TYR A 313 -4.86 0.80 17.06
CA TYR A 313 -5.86 -0.20 17.41
C TYR A 313 -6.81 0.33 18.48
N GLN A 314 -7.97 -0.29 18.59
CA GLN A 314 -8.92 -0.04 19.68
C GLN A 314 -8.71 -1.10 20.77
N PRO A 315 -8.31 -0.73 22.00
CA PRO A 315 -7.99 -1.70 23.06
C PRO A 315 -9.16 -2.62 23.45
N GLU A 316 -10.40 -2.12 23.35
CA GLU A 316 -11.62 -2.90 23.61
C GLU A 316 -11.97 -3.86 22.47
N TYR A 317 -11.37 -3.69 21.27
CA TYR A 317 -11.67 -4.46 20.06
C TYR A 317 -10.42 -5.21 19.55
N THR A 318 -9.91 -6.12 20.37
CA THR A 318 -8.81 -7.03 20.00
C THR A 318 -9.22 -8.49 20.16
N TRP A 319 -8.62 -9.39 19.38
CA TRP A 319 -8.79 -10.84 19.53
C TRP A 319 -8.44 -11.31 20.94
N ALA A 320 -7.35 -10.75 21.50
CA ALA A 320 -6.87 -11.09 22.84
C ALA A 320 -7.92 -10.78 23.92
N ARG A 321 -8.64 -9.66 23.80
CA ARG A 321 -9.64 -9.22 24.78
C ARG A 321 -11.02 -9.81 24.52
N MET A 322 -11.47 -9.82 23.27
CA MET A 322 -12.81 -10.27 22.89
C MET A 322 -12.94 -11.79 22.83
N LYS A 323 -11.85 -12.52 22.57
CA LYS A 323 -11.86 -13.98 22.29
C LYS A 323 -12.75 -14.40 21.11
N ARG A 324 -13.08 -13.44 20.24
CA ARG A 324 -13.85 -13.58 18.99
C ARG A 324 -13.43 -12.47 18.04
N HIS A 325 -13.95 -12.50 16.81
CA HIS A 325 -13.65 -11.52 15.79
C HIS A 325 -13.91 -10.07 16.28
N PRO A 326 -12.93 -9.16 16.13
CA PRO A 326 -13.03 -7.81 16.65
C PRO A 326 -13.88 -6.93 15.72
N TYR A 327 -15.17 -6.79 16.04
CA TYR A 327 -16.10 -5.93 15.27
C TYR A 327 -15.99 -4.45 15.67
N GLY A 328 -14.79 -3.87 15.56
CA GLY A 328 -14.53 -2.46 15.83
C GLY A 328 -14.66 -1.56 14.60
N GLN A 329 -14.19 -0.33 14.72
CA GLN A 329 -14.11 0.63 13.61
C GLN A 329 -13.17 0.12 12.51
N ILE A 330 -12.10 -0.62 12.84
CA ILE A 330 -11.18 -1.20 11.84
C ILE A 330 -11.92 -2.24 10.98
N TYR A 331 -12.68 -3.15 11.59
CA TYR A 331 -13.58 -4.05 10.88
C TYR A 331 -14.56 -3.29 9.99
N GLY A 332 -15.23 -2.28 10.53
CA GLY A 332 -16.20 -1.45 9.80
C GLY A 332 -15.57 -0.76 8.58
N TYR A 333 -14.37 -0.19 8.76
CA TYR A 333 -13.61 0.45 7.69
C TYR A 333 -13.22 -0.54 6.59
N ARG A 334 -12.72 -1.72 6.97
CA ARG A 334 -12.34 -2.79 6.03
C ARG A 334 -13.56 -3.33 5.26
N MET A 335 -14.70 -3.51 5.93
CA MET A 335 -15.98 -3.86 5.28
C MET A 335 -16.44 -2.77 4.32
N SER A 336 -16.28 -1.48 4.68
CA SER A 336 -16.64 -0.36 3.80
C SER A 336 -15.78 -0.32 2.53
N LEU A 337 -14.46 -0.52 2.66
CA LEU A 337 -13.56 -0.65 1.51
C LEU A 337 -13.95 -1.83 0.63
N TRP A 338 -14.29 -2.97 1.24
CA TRP A 338 -14.74 -4.14 0.49
C TRP A 338 -16.09 -3.90 -0.19
N ALA A 339 -17.02 -3.16 0.43
CA ALA A 339 -18.29 -2.78 -0.21
C ALA A 339 -18.05 -1.90 -1.44
N GLU A 340 -17.15 -0.93 -1.35
CA GLU A 340 -16.72 -0.08 -2.47
C GLU A 340 -16.11 -0.92 -3.60
N HIS A 341 -15.14 -1.78 -3.28
CA HIS A 341 -14.40 -2.53 -4.30
C HIS A 341 -15.22 -3.67 -4.89
N LEU A 342 -15.98 -4.40 -4.08
CA LEU A 342 -16.74 -5.58 -4.50
C LEU A 342 -18.15 -5.22 -5.00
N GLY A 343 -18.63 -4.00 -4.72
CA GLY A 343 -19.97 -3.52 -5.11
C GLY A 343 -21.12 -4.11 -4.29
N TYR A 344 -20.84 -4.98 -3.33
CA TYR A 344 -21.82 -5.59 -2.41
C TYR A 344 -21.13 -6.16 -1.17
N ILE A 345 -21.93 -6.54 -0.18
CA ILE A 345 -21.49 -7.24 1.03
C ILE A 345 -22.09 -8.65 1.07
N GLU A 346 -21.31 -9.59 1.59
CA GLU A 346 -21.70 -10.98 1.80
C GLU A 346 -21.12 -11.49 3.13
N ASP A 347 -21.80 -12.43 3.78
CA ASP A 347 -21.45 -12.89 5.13
C ASP A 347 -20.01 -13.42 5.23
N CYS A 348 -19.54 -14.13 4.19
CA CYS A 348 -18.17 -14.66 4.17
C CYS A 348 -17.08 -13.57 4.24
N PHE A 349 -17.38 -12.33 3.85
CA PHE A 349 -16.45 -11.20 3.95
C PHE A 349 -16.19 -10.78 5.40
N GLY A 350 -17.00 -11.25 6.35
CA GLY A 350 -16.74 -11.13 7.78
C GLY A 350 -15.64 -12.05 8.31
N GLN A 351 -15.18 -13.03 7.51
CA GLN A 351 -14.14 -14.01 7.88
C GLN A 351 -13.08 -14.13 6.79
N PRO A 352 -12.20 -13.11 6.62
CA PRO A 352 -11.30 -13.01 5.47
C PRO A 352 -10.27 -14.15 5.35
N GLU A 353 -9.93 -14.84 6.44
CA GLU A 353 -8.97 -15.94 6.45
C GLU A 353 -9.53 -17.25 5.84
N THR A 354 -10.85 -17.35 5.73
CA THR A 354 -11.52 -18.57 5.29
C THR A 354 -11.31 -18.83 3.80
N LEU A 355 -11.25 -20.11 3.43
CA LEU A 355 -11.09 -20.50 2.02
C LEU A 355 -12.26 -20.02 1.16
N GLU A 356 -13.47 -20.03 1.73
CA GLU A 356 -14.68 -19.54 1.08
C GLU A 356 -14.53 -18.06 0.71
N CYS A 357 -14.18 -17.21 1.69
CA CYS A 357 -13.98 -15.78 1.45
C CYS A 357 -12.88 -15.54 0.40
N VAL A 358 -11.71 -16.17 0.56
CA VAL A 358 -10.59 -16.01 -0.39
C VAL A 358 -11.02 -16.36 -1.82
N ARG A 359 -11.71 -17.49 -2.01
CA ARG A 359 -12.18 -17.92 -3.34
C ARG A 359 -13.29 -17.04 -3.87
N LYS A 360 -14.18 -16.54 -3.02
CA LYS A 360 -15.26 -15.63 -3.43
C LYS A 360 -14.69 -14.31 -3.93
N VAL A 361 -13.82 -13.67 -3.15
CA VAL A 361 -13.15 -12.41 -3.52
C VAL A 361 -12.33 -12.59 -4.81
N ARG A 362 -11.57 -13.70 -4.92
CA ARG A 362 -10.83 -14.02 -6.15
C ARG A 362 -11.75 -14.18 -7.36
N SER A 363 -12.86 -14.90 -7.21
CA SER A 363 -13.84 -15.10 -8.29
C SER A 363 -14.49 -13.80 -8.74
N VAL A 364 -14.81 -12.89 -7.81
CA VAL A 364 -15.28 -11.53 -8.15
C VAL A 364 -14.22 -10.80 -8.98
N GLY A 365 -12.97 -10.81 -8.53
CA GLY A 365 -11.87 -10.20 -9.27
C GLY A 365 -11.66 -10.79 -10.68
N GLU A 366 -11.83 -12.10 -10.85
CA GLU A 366 -11.74 -12.78 -12.15
C GLU A 366 -12.86 -12.40 -13.09
N ASN A 367 -14.10 -12.36 -12.60
CA ASN A 367 -15.27 -11.95 -13.39
C ASN A 367 -15.16 -10.47 -13.79
N ASN A 368 -14.72 -9.61 -12.86
CA ASN A 368 -14.51 -8.19 -13.14
C ASN A 368 -13.38 -7.96 -14.14
N TRP A 369 -12.31 -8.76 -14.12
CA TRP A 369 -11.29 -8.71 -15.16
C TRP A 369 -11.87 -9.03 -16.54
N GLN A 370 -12.67 -10.10 -16.66
CA GLN A 370 -13.32 -10.45 -17.93
C GLN A 370 -14.20 -9.31 -18.45
N GLN A 371 -15.00 -8.71 -17.57
CA GLN A 371 -15.85 -7.58 -17.93
C GLN A 371 -15.04 -6.33 -18.30
N PHE A 372 -13.99 -6.02 -17.54
CA PHE A 372 -13.11 -4.89 -17.80
C PHE A 372 -12.39 -5.06 -19.15
N ALA A 373 -11.88 -6.25 -19.43
CA ALA A 373 -11.07 -6.56 -20.62
C ALA A 373 -11.89 -6.78 -21.90
N ALA A 374 -13.20 -7.07 -21.80
CA ALA A 374 -14.07 -7.35 -22.95
C ALA A 374 -14.15 -6.20 -23.96
N ASP A 375 -14.31 -6.52 -25.24
CA ASP A 375 -14.47 -5.54 -26.31
C ASP A 375 -15.79 -4.77 -26.21
N ASP A 376 -16.87 -5.45 -25.81
CA ASP A 376 -18.21 -4.87 -25.68
C ASP A 376 -18.31 -3.95 -24.46
N GLN A 377 -18.88 -2.75 -24.64
CA GLN A 377 -19.13 -1.82 -23.54
C GLN A 377 -20.15 -2.40 -22.55
N SER A 378 -19.83 -2.28 -21.26
CA SER A 378 -20.74 -2.60 -20.17
C SER A 378 -20.43 -1.71 -18.97
N GLU A 379 -21.42 -1.52 -18.09
CA GLU A 379 -21.24 -0.80 -16.84
C GLU A 379 -20.69 -1.72 -15.76
N MET A 380 -19.60 -1.33 -15.10
CA MET A 380 -19.04 -2.03 -13.94
C MET A 380 -19.52 -1.41 -12.64
N ARG A 381 -20.15 -2.22 -11.78
CA ARG A 381 -20.57 -1.82 -10.42
C ARG A 381 -19.61 -2.27 -9.32
N SER A 382 -18.70 -3.17 -9.66
CA SER A 382 -17.64 -3.65 -8.79
C SER A 382 -16.31 -3.29 -9.44
N HIS A 383 -15.38 -2.80 -8.62
CA HIS A 383 -14.12 -2.22 -9.06
C HIS A 383 -12.92 -3.12 -8.81
N LEU A 384 -13.02 -4.12 -7.92
CA LEU A 384 -11.93 -5.04 -7.62
C LEU A 384 -11.66 -5.97 -8.81
N ILE A 385 -10.50 -5.84 -9.42
CA ILE A 385 -10.07 -6.64 -10.56
C ILE A 385 -8.92 -7.53 -10.11
N LYS A 386 -8.93 -8.82 -10.45
CA LYS A 386 -7.76 -9.69 -10.28
C LYS A 386 -6.60 -9.05 -11.03
N TYR A 387 -5.47 -8.83 -10.35
CA TYR A 387 -4.31 -8.25 -11.02
C TYR A 387 -3.96 -9.13 -12.24
N PRO A 388 -3.73 -8.57 -13.44
CA PRO A 388 -3.85 -9.30 -14.71
C PRO A 388 -2.68 -10.24 -15.03
N VAL A 389 -2.36 -11.10 -14.06
CA VAL A 389 -1.41 -12.19 -14.15
C VAL A 389 -2.10 -13.50 -13.82
N GLU A 390 -1.68 -14.55 -14.51
CA GLU A 390 -1.95 -15.92 -14.12
C GLU A 390 -0.88 -16.38 -13.11
N VAL A 391 -1.31 -17.14 -12.11
CA VAL A 391 -0.42 -17.84 -11.18
C VAL A 391 -0.74 -19.32 -11.29
N ASP A 392 0.19 -20.10 -11.81
CA ASP A 392 -0.02 -21.55 -11.90
C ASP A 392 0.01 -22.21 -10.52
N ARG A 393 -0.36 -23.49 -10.46
CA ARG A 393 -0.37 -24.25 -9.20
C ARG A 393 1.01 -24.35 -8.52
N LYS A 394 2.10 -24.08 -9.25
CA LYS A 394 3.49 -24.11 -8.77
C LYS A 394 4.01 -22.72 -8.38
N GLY A 395 3.15 -21.69 -8.39
CA GLY A 395 3.50 -20.33 -8.06
C GLY A 395 4.23 -19.57 -9.18
N LYS A 396 4.17 -20.05 -10.43
CA LYS A 396 4.73 -19.32 -11.57
C LYS A 396 3.81 -18.17 -11.98
N VAL A 397 4.36 -16.96 -12.02
CA VAL A 397 3.61 -15.75 -12.39
C VAL A 397 3.87 -15.40 -13.86
N ARG A 398 2.80 -15.28 -14.65
CA ARG A 398 2.82 -14.95 -16.09
C ARG A 398 1.71 -13.96 -16.41
N PRO A 399 1.79 -13.16 -17.49
CA PRO A 399 0.61 -12.44 -17.95
C PRO A 399 -0.52 -13.44 -18.27
N ILE A 400 -1.77 -13.01 -18.14
CA ILE A 400 -2.91 -13.82 -18.57
C ILE A 400 -2.77 -14.06 -20.10
N PRO A 401 -2.91 -15.30 -20.59
CA PRO A 401 -2.78 -15.59 -22.02
C PRO A 401 -3.69 -14.71 -22.89
N GLY A 402 -3.12 -14.04 -23.90
CA GLY A 402 -3.85 -13.10 -24.77
C GLY A 402 -3.95 -11.67 -24.22
N TYR A 403 -3.41 -11.43 -23.02
CA TYR A 403 -3.34 -10.12 -22.37
C TYR A 403 -1.92 -9.84 -21.87
N GLU A 404 -0.95 -9.86 -22.78
CA GLU A 404 0.45 -9.56 -22.45
C GLU A 404 0.65 -8.08 -22.12
N THR A 405 -0.23 -7.20 -22.62
CA THR A 405 -0.21 -5.75 -22.40
C THR A 405 -1.51 -5.24 -21.79
N PHE A 406 -1.47 -4.06 -21.16
CA PHE A 406 -2.67 -3.47 -20.58
C PHE A 406 -3.68 -3.07 -21.67
N PRO A 407 -4.99 -3.32 -21.46
CA PRO A 407 -6.00 -2.96 -22.44
C PRO A 407 -6.00 -1.45 -22.76
N ASP A 408 -6.19 -1.11 -24.04
CA ASP A 408 -6.21 0.26 -24.61
C ASP A 408 -4.89 1.05 -24.56
N VAL A 409 -4.10 0.91 -23.50
CA VAL A 409 -2.92 1.76 -23.23
C VAL A 409 -1.58 1.07 -23.53
N GLY A 410 -1.58 -0.25 -23.71
CA GLY A 410 -0.39 -1.04 -23.97
C GLY A 410 0.57 -1.14 -22.78
N GLY A 411 1.83 -1.50 -23.04
CA GLY A 411 2.84 -1.74 -22.00
C GLY A 411 2.70 -3.13 -21.39
N ASN A 412 3.81 -3.85 -21.23
CA ASN A 412 3.80 -5.23 -20.76
C ASN A 412 3.37 -5.30 -19.29
N ILE A 413 2.42 -6.18 -18.98
CA ILE A 413 1.84 -6.31 -17.62
C ILE A 413 2.88 -6.77 -16.59
N VAL A 414 3.80 -7.66 -17.01
CA VAL A 414 4.91 -8.15 -16.19
C VAL A 414 6.16 -7.26 -16.30
N GLY A 415 6.01 -6.08 -16.92
CA GLY A 415 7.09 -5.13 -17.15
C GLY A 415 8.16 -5.62 -18.11
N SER A 416 9.16 -4.77 -18.32
CA SER A 416 10.29 -5.03 -19.21
C SER A 416 11.56 -4.41 -18.64
N PHE A 417 12.68 -5.11 -18.82
CA PHE A 417 13.97 -4.61 -18.36
C PHE A 417 14.56 -3.63 -19.39
N PHE A 418 14.46 -2.32 -19.13
CA PHE A 418 15.14 -1.27 -19.90
C PHE A 418 16.29 -0.68 -19.09
N ALA A 419 17.54 -0.73 -19.58
CA ALA A 419 18.70 -0.23 -18.83
C ALA A 419 18.56 1.28 -18.45
N ILE A 420 18.16 1.53 -17.21
CA ILE A 420 18.03 2.84 -16.57
C ILE A 420 18.66 2.77 -15.18
N GLN A 421 19.00 3.91 -14.57
CA GLN A 421 19.59 3.93 -13.22
C GLN A 421 18.68 3.21 -12.22
N GLU A 422 19.20 2.14 -11.62
CA GLU A 422 18.45 1.19 -10.79
C GLU A 422 17.76 1.87 -9.60
N ASN A 423 18.48 2.76 -8.90
CA ASN A 423 18.01 3.49 -7.72
C ASN A 423 16.74 4.33 -7.94
N LEU A 424 16.41 4.71 -9.17
CA LEU A 424 15.23 5.53 -9.45
C LEU A 424 13.91 4.74 -9.43
N THR A 425 13.99 3.41 -9.53
CA THR A 425 12.83 2.53 -9.77
C THR A 425 12.53 1.52 -8.68
N ILE A 426 13.30 1.56 -7.57
CA ILE A 426 13.18 0.61 -6.46
C ILE A 426 12.74 1.24 -5.15
#